data_AF-A0A535XN78-F1
#
_entry.id   AF-A0A535XN78-F1
#
_cell.length_a   1.000
_cell.length_b   1.000
_cell.length_c   1.000
_cell.angle_alpha   90.00
_cell.angle_beta   90.00
_cell.angle_gamma   90.00
#
_symmetry.space_group_name_H-M   'P 1'
#
loop_
_entity.id
_entity.type
_entity.pdbx_description
1 polymer ?
#
loop_
_entity_poly.entity_id
_entity_poly.type
_entity_poly.pdbx_seq_one_letter_code
_entity_poly.pdbx_strand_id
1 'polypeptide(L)' 'MEKRALEIHELESQEITELPDHEALSLVNANIAAPINAALALNVLSDHSVAYANAQQNAPIFQGI' A
#
# COMPACT_ATOMS: atom_id res chain seq x y z
N MET A 1 -16.15 17.02 19.61
CA MET A 1 -15.15 17.25 20.67
C MET A 1 -14.56 15.93 21.20
N GLU A 2 -15.36 14.87 21.30
CA GLU A 2 -15.00 13.56 21.87
C GLU A 2 -13.89 12.78 21.13
N LYS A 3 -13.78 12.87 19.79
CA LYS A 3 -12.72 12.19 19.02
C LYS A 3 -11.29 12.56 19.42
N ARG A 4 -11.05 13.84 19.76
CA ARG A 4 -9.72 14.33 20.16
C ARG A 4 -9.30 13.80 21.54
N ALA A 5 -10.26 13.55 22.42
CA ALA A 5 -9.99 12.98 23.74
C ALA A 5 -9.64 11.48 23.64
N LEU A 6 -10.28 10.76 22.70
CA LEU A 6 -9.96 9.36 22.40
C LEU A 6 -8.55 9.20 21.80
N GLU A 7 -8.16 10.10 20.88
CA GLU A 7 -6.81 10.11 20.28
C GLU A 7 -5.70 10.27 21.33
N ILE A 8 -5.88 11.15 22.32
CA ILE A 8 -4.85 11.39 23.35
C ILE A 8 -4.68 10.15 24.25
N HIS A 9 -5.77 9.52 24.66
CA HIS A 9 -5.71 8.35 25.54
C HIS A 9 -5.18 7.10 24.81
N GLU A 10 -5.46 6.98 23.51
CA GLU A 10 -4.88 5.96 22.65
C GLU A 10 -3.37 6.17 22.46
N LEU A 11 -2.91 7.42 22.35
CA LEU A 11 -1.49 7.78 22.33
C LEU A 11 -0.78 7.48 23.66
N GLU A 12 -1.42 7.75 24.81
CA GLU A 12 -0.88 7.44 26.14
C GLU A 12 -0.71 5.94 26.39
N SER A 13 -1.52 5.11 25.72
CA SER A 13 -1.44 3.64 25.79
C SER A 13 -0.35 3.03 24.89
N GLN A 14 0.28 3.84 24.03
CA GLN A 14 1.37 3.38 23.17
C GLN A 14 2.69 3.42 23.94
N GLU A 15 3.28 2.26 24.16
CA GLU A 15 4.63 2.15 24.69
C GLU A 15 5.61 2.74 23.65
N ILE A 16 6.11 3.95 23.92
CA ILE A 16 7.14 4.58 23.10
C ILE A 16 8.44 3.82 23.37
N THR A 17 8.73 2.84 22.50
CA THR A 17 10.04 2.19 22.48
C THR A 17 11.04 3.12 21.80
N GLU A 18 12.23 3.24 22.38
CA GLU A 18 13.31 4.00 21.76
C GLU A 18 13.60 3.44 20.37
N LEU A 19 13.65 4.33 19.38
CA LEU A 19 13.93 3.93 18.00
C LEU A 19 15.34 3.34 17.95
N PRO A 20 15.53 2.10 17.46
CA PRO A 20 16.84 1.46 17.44
C PRO A 20 17.80 2.24 16.53
N ASP A 21 19.10 2.04 16.75
CA ASP A 21 20.14 2.73 15.99
C ASP A 21 19.95 2.59 14.48
N HIS A 22 20.36 3.61 13.73
CA HIS A 22 20.18 3.67 12.27
C HIS A 22 20.74 2.44 11.54
N GLU A 23 21.81 1.83 12.06
CA GLU A 23 22.38 0.58 11.54
C GLU A 23 21.43 -0.61 11.71
N ALA A 24 20.76 -0.72 12.86
CA ALA A 24 19.74 -1.74 13.11
C ALA A 24 18.48 -1.50 12.26
N LEU A 25 18.06 -0.25 12.07
CA LEU A 25 16.97 0.09 11.14
C LEU A 25 17.32 -0.25 9.68
N SER A 26 18.58 -0.05 9.28
CA SER A 26 19.06 -0.40 7.95
C SER A 26 19.09 -1.91 7.71
N LEU A 27 19.29 -2.74 8.75
CA LEU A 27 19.16 -4.20 8.66
C LEU A 27 17.69 -4.64 8.46
N VAL A 28 16.74 -3.80 8.88
CA VAL A 28 15.29 -4.02 8.73
C VAL A 28 14.73 -3.24 7.52
N ASN A 29 15.56 -2.99 6.50
CA ASN A 29 15.12 -2.34 5.27
C ASN A 29 14.19 -3.28 4.47
N ALA A 30 12.89 -3.15 4.72
CA ALA A 30 11.84 -3.85 3.98
C ALA A 30 11.46 -3.05 2.73
N ASN A 31 11.78 -3.58 1.55
CA ASN A 31 11.23 -3.05 0.31
C ASN A 31 9.72 -3.34 0.24
N ILE A 32 8.87 -2.32 0.37
CA ILE A 32 7.42 -2.46 0.22
C ILE A 32 7.04 -2.19 -1.24
N ALA A 33 6.74 -3.25 -1.98
CA ALA A 33 6.17 -3.17 -3.33
C ALA A 33 4.69 -3.54 -3.29
N ALA A 34 3.82 -2.60 -3.68
CA ALA A 34 2.39 -2.83 -3.83
C ALA A 34 2.00 -2.75 -5.31
N PRO A 35 2.06 -3.87 -6.05
CA PRO A 35 1.66 -3.89 -7.46
C PRO A 35 0.13 -3.74 -7.57
N ILE A 36 -0.33 -2.61 -8.11
CA ILE A 36 -1.76 -2.36 -8.38
C ILE A 36 -2.04 -2.49 -9.88
N ASN A 37 -2.89 -3.45 -10.26
CA ASN A 37 -3.37 -3.67 -11.62
C ASN A 37 -4.89 -3.45 -11.66
N ALA A 38 -5.39 -2.55 -12.50
CA ALA A 38 -6.83 -2.36 -12.68
C ALA A 38 -7.17 -2.21 -14.16
N ALA A 39 -8.07 -3.06 -14.65
CA ALA A 39 -8.68 -2.97 -15.98
C ALA A 39 -10.17 -2.71 -15.81
N LEU A 40 -10.69 -1.67 -16.47
CA LEU A 40 -12.13 -1.37 -16.51
C LEU A 40 -12.55 -1.14 -17.96
N ALA A 41 -13.55 -1.90 -18.41
CA ALA A 41 -14.20 -1.69 -19.70
C ALA A 41 -15.72 -1.65 -19.50
N LEU A 42 -16.40 -0.80 -20.28
CA LEU A 42 -17.84 -0.63 -20.22
C LEU A 42 -18.38 -0.48 -21.65
N ASN A 43 -19.41 -1.28 -21.96
CA ASN A 43 -20.14 -1.21 -23.23
C ASN A 43 -21.48 -0.49 -22.97
N VAL A 44 -21.83 0.50 -23.80
CA VAL A 44 -23.15 1.15 -23.75
C VAL A 44 -23.92 0.80 -25.03
N LEU A 45 -24.94 -0.05 -24.88
CA LEU A 45 -26.07 -0.27 -25.80
C LEU A 45 -25.75 -0.27 -27.31
N SER A 46 -24.69 -0.96 -27.75
CA SER A 46 -24.34 -1.10 -29.17
C SER A 46 -24.25 -2.57 -29.58
N ASP A 47 -24.96 -2.94 -30.64
CA ASP A 47 -24.83 -4.24 -31.28
C ASP A 47 -23.39 -4.43 -31.80
N HIS A 48 -22.87 -5.65 -31.68
CA HIS A 48 -21.49 -6.03 -32.03
C HIS A 48 -20.37 -5.32 -31.22
N SER A 49 -20.65 -4.62 -30.12
CA SER A 49 -19.60 -3.94 -29.33
C SER A 49 -18.84 -4.90 -28.41
N VAL A 50 -17.52 -4.94 -28.58
CA VAL A 50 -16.62 -5.69 -27.70
C VAL A 50 -15.91 -4.72 -26.75
N ALA A 51 -16.29 -4.73 -25.47
CA ALA A 51 -15.54 -4.05 -24.42
C ALA A 51 -14.41 -4.97 -23.98
N TYR A 52 -13.18 -4.57 -24.26
CA TYR A 52 -11.99 -5.31 -23.88
C TYR A 52 -11.08 -4.40 -23.05
N ALA A 53 -10.77 -4.79 -21.81
CA ALA A 53 -9.72 -4.17 -21.01
C ALA A 53 -8.70 -5.23 -20.63
N ASN A 54 -7.52 -5.12 -21.24
CA ASN A 54 -6.35 -5.85 -20.81
C ASN A 54 -5.63 -5.06 -19.71
N ALA A 55 -5.16 -5.75 -18.68
CA ALA A 55 -4.22 -5.15 -17.75
C ALA A 55 -3.14 -6.18 -17.43
N GLN A 56 -1.93 -5.95 -17.93
CA GLN A 56 -0.77 -6.81 -17.70
C GLN A 56 0.21 -6.06 -16.80
N GLN A 57 0.43 -6.58 -15.59
CA GLN A 57 1.40 -6.01 -14.66
C GLN A 57 2.65 -6.88 -14.58
N ASN A 58 3.81 -6.25 -14.78
CA ASN A 58 5.12 -6.85 -14.56
C ASN A 58 5.83 -6.04 -13.46
N ALA A 59 6.11 -6.67 -12.32
CA ALA A 59 6.74 -6.01 -11.18
C ALA A 59 7.93 -6.85 -10.67
N PRO A 60 9.05 -6.91 -11.42
CA PRO A 60 10.24 -7.60 -10.95
C PRO A 60 10.84 -6.84 -9.77
N ILE A 61 11.09 -7.55 -8.67
CA ILE A 61 11.74 -7.00 -7.48
C ILE A 61 13.13 -7.63 -7.40
N PHE A 62 14.17 -6.80 -7.35
CA PHE A 62 15.54 -7.22 -7.15
C PHE A 62 16.00 -6.78 -5.77
N GLN A 63 16.44 -7.73 -4.94
CA GLN A 63 16.87 -7.47 -3.57
C GLN A 63 18.19 -8.19 -3.29
N GLY A 64 19.19 -7.45 -2.83
CA GLY A 64 20.56 -7.93 -2.59
C GLY A 64 21.61 -7.27 -3.49
N ILE A 65 22.88 -7.47 -3.14
CA ILE A 65 24.03 -7.34 -4.07
C ILE A 65 24.35 -8.69 -4.69
#